data_AF-A0A819MFK9-F1
#
_entry.id   AF-A0A819MFK9-F1
#
_cell.length_a   1.000
_cell.length_b   1.000
_cell.length_c   1.000
_cell.angle_alpha   90.00
_cell.angle_beta   90.00
_cell.angle_gamma   90.00
#
_symmetry.space_group_name_H-M   'P 1'
#
loop_
_entity.id
_entity.type
_entity.pdbx_description
1 polymer ?
#
loop_
_entity_poly.entity_id
_entity_poly.type
_entity_poly.pdbx_seq_one_letter_code
_entity_poly.pdbx_strand_id
1 'polypeptide(L)'
;MDQADDLKAFERRMIEIISSLQPSIWRWRFILLILVLFALITFYALITDVSLTLSSLSTLSMTTSSIRSNIKNDKSYISIFLLNLFRKEIYFSFSFGLLIFSFLFGIHRKMFASSIIIARFHYILNDYNMSCDSDGRLIIKPRPTTYISGGL
;
A
#
# COMPACT_ATOMS: atom_id res chain seq x y z
N MET A 1 -29.34 -1.23 38.06
CA MET A 1 -28.45 -2.13 37.30
C MET A 1 -29.35 -2.65 36.21
N ASP A 2 -29.21 -2.25 34.94
CA ASP A 2 -28.34 -3.00 34.03
C ASP A 2 -27.97 -2.23 32.72
N GLN A 3 -28.50 -1.03 32.48
CA GLN A 3 -28.29 -0.34 31.19
C GLN A 3 -26.82 0.07 30.93
N ALA A 4 -26.08 0.42 31.99
CA ALA A 4 -24.66 0.75 31.88
C ALA A 4 -23.80 -0.50 31.61
N ASP A 5 -24.22 -1.66 32.14
CA ASP A 5 -23.51 -2.93 31.96
C ASP A 5 -23.72 -3.48 30.54
N ASP A 6 -24.93 -3.34 29.99
CA ASP A 6 -25.23 -3.66 28.59
C ASP A 6 -24.42 -2.79 27.62
N LEU A 7 -24.31 -1.49 27.89
CA LEU A 7 -23.55 -0.58 27.04
C LEU A 7 -22.06 -0.91 27.02
N LYS A 8 -21.53 -1.32 28.18
CA LYS A 8 -20.15 -1.77 28.34
C LYS A 8 -19.90 -3.12 27.66
N ALA A 9 -20.89 -4.02 27.68
CA ALA A 9 -20.83 -5.28 26.94
C ALA A 9 -20.84 -5.04 25.43
N PHE A 10 -21.64 -4.08 24.95
CA PHE A 10 -21.65 -3.65 23.56
C PHE A 10 -20.32 -3.01 23.13
N GLU A 11 -19.77 -2.09 23.93
CA GLU A 11 -18.46 -1.47 23.67
C GLU A 11 -17.35 -2.52 23.51
N ARG A 12 -17.31 -3.54 24.39
CA ARG A 12 -16.34 -4.64 24.27
C ARG A 12 -16.45 -5.38 22.94
N ARG A 13 -17.67 -5.71 22.50
CA ARG A 13 -17.89 -6.37 21.20
C ARG A 13 -17.46 -5.49 20.03
N MET A 14 -17.70 -4.18 20.12
CA MET A 14 -17.25 -3.24 19.09
C MET A 14 -15.73 -3.15 19.01
N ILE A 15 -15.04 -3.06 20.16
CA ILE A 15 -13.58 -3.05 20.22
C ILE A 15 -13.02 -4.35 19.65
N GLU A 16 -13.63 -5.51 19.92
CA GLU A 16 -13.19 -6.80 19.35
C GLU A 16 -13.32 -6.86 17.82
N ILE A 17 -14.44 -6.37 17.28
CA ILE A 17 -14.65 -6.28 15.84
C ILE A 17 -13.63 -5.29 15.23
N ILE A 18 -13.49 -4.08 15.78
CA ILE A 18 -12.58 -3.06 15.25
C ILE A 18 -11.12 -3.52 15.37
N SER A 19 -10.72 -4.12 16.49
CA SER A 19 -9.38 -4.66 16.71
C SER A 19 -9.08 -5.90 15.88
N SER A 20 -10.07 -6.63 15.37
CA SER A 20 -9.86 -7.69 14.37
C SER A 20 -9.86 -7.15 12.93
N LEU A 21 -10.53 -6.03 12.67
CA LEU A 21 -10.53 -5.33 11.37
C LEU A 21 -9.24 -4.52 11.14
N GLN A 22 -8.72 -3.86 12.18
CA GLN A 22 -7.49 -3.06 12.15
C GLN A 22 -6.24 -3.84 11.68
N PRO A 23 -5.90 -5.05 12.18
CA PRO A 23 -4.72 -5.81 11.73
C PRO A 23 -4.83 -6.24 10.26
N SER A 24 -6.05 -6.39 9.72
CA SER A 24 -6.25 -6.58 8.28
C SER A 24 -5.79 -5.36 7.49
N ILE A 25 -6.09 -4.13 7.96
CA ILE A 25 -5.71 -2.86 7.31
C ILE A 25 -4.19 -2.62 7.33
N TRP A 26 -3.53 -2.89 8.46
CA TRP A 26 -2.07 -2.70 8.57
C TRP A 26 -1.30 -3.59 7.58
N ARG A 27 -1.73 -4.85 7.40
CA ARG A 27 -1.09 -5.78 6.45
C ARG A 27 -1.08 -5.24 5.02
N TRP A 28 -2.19 -4.68 4.55
CA TRP A 28 -2.27 -4.11 3.21
C TRP A 28 -1.46 -2.83 3.04
N ARG A 29 -1.39 -1.99 4.09
CA ARG A 29 -0.55 -0.79 4.08
C ARG A 29 0.94 -1.13 3.99
N PHE A 30 1.41 -2.14 4.72
CA PHE A 30 2.79 -2.61 4.61
C PHE A 30 3.09 -3.21 3.23
N ILE A 31 2.17 -4.00 2.67
CA ILE A 31 2.33 -4.55 1.31
C ILE A 31 2.42 -3.42 0.28
N LEU A 32 1.57 -2.39 0.40
CA LEU A 32 1.61 -1.21 -0.48
C LEU A 32 2.94 -0.46 -0.33
N LEU A 33 3.40 -0.24 0.91
CA LEU A 33 4.67 0.41 1.19
C LEU A 33 5.85 -0.36 0.59
N ILE A 34 5.87 -1.68 0.73
CA ILE A 34 6.90 -2.55 0.12
C ILE A 34 6.85 -2.44 -1.41
N LEU A 35 5.67 -2.44 -2.01
CA LEU A 35 5.50 -2.32 -3.46
C LEU A 35 5.99 -0.95 -3.98
N VAL A 36 5.75 0.12 -3.22
CA VAL A 36 6.25 1.47 -3.53
C VAL A 36 7.76 1.54 -3.41
N LEU A 37 8.34 0.99 -2.34
CA LEU A 37 9.80 0.91 -2.19
C LEU A 37 10.43 0.13 -3.33
N PHE A 38 9.82 -0.99 -3.73
CA PHE A 38 10.29 -1.79 -4.83
C PHE A 38 10.22 -1.05 -6.17
N ALA A 39 9.13 -0.34 -6.42
CA ALA A 39 8.99 0.51 -7.61
C ALA A 39 10.03 1.64 -7.64
N LEU A 40 10.32 2.26 -6.49
CA LEU A 40 11.37 3.30 -6.37
C LEU A 40 12.77 2.74 -6.65
N ILE A 41 13.08 1.54 -6.16
CA ILE A 41 14.35 0.86 -6.43
C ILE A 41 14.50 0.57 -7.92
N THR A 42 13.46 0.02 -8.56
CA THR A 42 13.45 -0.25 -10.01
C THR A 42 13.59 1.03 -10.83
N PHE A 43 12.88 2.09 -10.45
CA PHE A 43 12.96 3.40 -11.10
C PHE A 43 14.36 4.03 -10.97
N TYR A 44 14.96 3.95 -9.79
CA TYR A 44 16.32 4.43 -9.56
C TYR A 44 17.35 3.64 -10.40
N ALA A 45 17.24 2.31 -10.41
CA ALA A 45 18.12 1.45 -11.22
C ALA A 45 18.03 1.80 -12.72
N LEU A 46 16.82 2.02 -13.23
CA LEU A 46 16.59 2.45 -14.61
C LEU A 46 17.26 3.80 -14.91
N ILE A 47 17.13 4.78 -14.02
CA ILE A 47 17.76 6.10 -14.20
C ILE A 47 19.28 5.99 -14.22
N THR A 48 19.87 5.20 -13.32
CA THR A 48 21.32 5.00 -13.31
C THR A 48 21.81 4.34 -14.59
N ASP A 49 21.06 3.37 -15.13
CA ASP A 49 21.38 2.70 -16.39
C ASP A 49 21.24 3.63 -17.60
N VAL A 50 20.21 4.49 -17.63
CA VAL A 50 20.04 5.54 -18.65
C VAL A 50 21.19 6.55 -18.58
N SER A 51 21.61 6.95 -17.39
CA SER A 51 22.74 7.88 -17.23
C SER A 51 24.09 7.26 -17.62
N LEU A 52 24.27 5.96 -17.36
CA LEU A 52 25.42 5.16 -17.81
C LEU A 52 25.42 4.96 -19.34
N THR A 53 24.24 4.85 -19.95
CA THR A 53 24.12 4.76 -21.42
C THR A 53 24.31 6.12 -22.10
N LEU A 54 23.91 7.23 -21.48
CA LEU A 54 24.18 8.59 -21.99
C LEU A 54 25.66 8.97 -21.91
N SER A 55 26.30 8.67 -20.77
CA SER A 55 27.75 8.87 -20.60
C SER A 55 28.55 7.96 -21.54
N SER A 56 28.13 6.70 -21.74
CA SER A 56 28.75 5.84 -22.75
C SER A 56 28.44 6.23 -24.20
N LEU A 57 27.28 6.83 -24.51
CA LEU A 57 26.99 7.38 -25.85
C LEU A 57 27.96 8.51 -26.22
N SER A 58 28.27 9.38 -25.25
CA SER A 58 29.24 10.46 -25.43
C SER A 58 30.67 9.92 -25.68
N THR A 59 31.07 8.85 -25.00
CA THR A 59 32.38 8.21 -25.20
C THR A 59 32.40 7.26 -26.42
N LEU A 60 31.25 6.70 -26.83
CA LEU A 60 31.10 5.88 -28.04
C LEU A 60 31.10 6.71 -29.33
N SER A 61 30.64 7.97 -29.30
CA SER A 61 30.79 8.89 -30.44
C SER A 61 32.27 9.11 -30.83
N MET A 62 33.20 8.92 -29.88
CA MET A 62 34.65 8.97 -30.11
C MET A 62 35.35 7.61 -30.21
N THR A 63 34.70 6.49 -29.88
CA THR A 63 35.38 5.16 -29.81
C THR A 63 34.75 4.07 -30.68
N THR A 64 33.68 4.37 -31.42
CA THR A 64 33.00 3.40 -32.31
C THR A 64 33.81 2.99 -33.56
N SER A 65 34.96 3.59 -33.83
CA SER A 65 35.85 3.13 -34.92
C SER A 65 36.89 2.09 -34.49
N SER A 66 37.19 1.92 -33.19
CA SER A 66 38.41 1.18 -32.78
C SER A 66 38.21 -0.12 -31.99
N ILE A 67 37.01 -0.44 -31.48
CA ILE A 67 36.76 -1.67 -30.71
C ILE A 67 36.16 -2.78 -31.60
N ARG A 68 36.74 -2.96 -32.80
CA ARG A 68 36.45 -4.10 -33.70
C ARG A 68 37.50 -5.22 -33.59
N SER A 69 38.57 -5.05 -32.81
CA SER A 69 39.77 -5.92 -32.90
C SER A 69 40.17 -6.72 -31.65
N ASN A 70 39.40 -6.77 -30.55
CA ASN A 70 39.80 -7.53 -29.34
C ASN A 70 38.90 -8.74 -29.01
N ILE A 71 38.47 -9.45 -30.07
CA ILE A 71 37.78 -10.74 -30.06
C ILE A 71 38.80 -11.86 -29.75
N LYS A 72 39.31 -11.94 -28.51
CA LYS A 72 40.20 -13.06 -28.12
C LYS A 72 40.05 -13.54 -26.68
N ASN A 73 38.92 -13.28 -26.02
CA ASN A 73 38.61 -13.84 -24.70
C ASN A 73 37.15 -14.36 -24.59
N ASP A 74 36.63 -14.89 -25.70
CA ASP A 74 35.21 -14.90 -26.06
C ASP A 74 34.23 -15.71 -25.18
N LYS A 75 34.67 -16.49 -24.18
CA LYS A 75 33.72 -17.25 -23.33
C LYS A 75 33.34 -16.56 -22.02
N SER A 76 34.24 -15.76 -21.44
CA SER A 76 34.01 -15.13 -20.14
C SER A 76 33.22 -13.83 -20.23
N TYR A 77 33.43 -13.04 -21.30
CA TYR A 77 32.72 -11.78 -21.50
C TYR A 77 31.26 -11.99 -21.92
N ILE A 78 30.99 -13.03 -22.71
CA ILE A 78 29.62 -13.38 -23.12
C ILE A 78 28.81 -13.87 -21.93
N SER A 79 29.38 -14.70 -21.04
CA SER A 79 28.68 -15.18 -19.85
C SER A 79 28.40 -14.04 -18.85
N ILE A 80 29.35 -13.12 -18.66
CA ILE A 80 29.17 -11.92 -17.84
C ILE A 80 28.12 -10.98 -18.45
N PHE A 81 28.14 -10.76 -19.76
CA PHE A 81 27.15 -9.94 -20.45
C PHE A 81 25.73 -10.54 -20.38
N LEU A 82 25.61 -11.85 -20.61
CA LEU A 82 24.34 -12.57 -20.48
C LEU A 82 23.82 -12.55 -19.04
N LEU A 83 24.67 -12.81 -18.03
CA LEU A 83 24.28 -12.69 -16.61
C LEU A 83 23.77 -11.29 -16.27
N ASN A 84 24.42 -10.25 -16.80
CA ASN A 84 23.98 -8.86 -16.62
C ASN A 84 22.64 -8.58 -17.31
N LEU A 85 22.43 -9.10 -18.52
CA LEU A 85 21.21 -8.90 -19.31
C LEU A 85 20.01 -9.62 -18.67
N PHE A 86 20.17 -10.90 -18.30
CA PHE A 86 19.12 -11.67 -17.64
C PHE A 86 18.74 -11.08 -16.27
N ARG A 87 19.73 -10.56 -15.54
CA ARG A 87 19.52 -9.95 -14.23
C ARG A 87 18.68 -8.66 -14.32
N LYS A 88 18.81 -7.87 -15.39
CA LYS A 88 18.02 -6.63 -15.58
C LYS A 88 16.54 -6.89 -15.86
N GLU A 89 16.25 -7.87 -16.73
CA GLU A 89 14.87 -8.26 -17.08
C GLU A 89 14.12 -8.87 -15.88
N ILE A 90 14.82 -9.58 -15.00
CA ILE A 90 14.22 -10.21 -13.81
C ILE A 90 13.66 -9.17 -12.82
N TYR A 91 14.34 -8.05 -12.58
CA TYR A 91 13.84 -7.02 -11.65
C TYR A 91 12.61 -6.27 -12.20
N PHE A 92 12.59 -6.02 -13.51
CA PHE A 92 11.45 -5.40 -14.20
C PHE A 92 10.24 -6.34 -14.22
N SER A 93 10.45 -7.61 -14.60
CA SER A 93 9.42 -8.64 -14.62
C SER A 93 8.85 -8.90 -13.22
N PHE A 94 9.70 -8.92 -12.18
CA PHE A 94 9.26 -9.12 -10.80
C PHE A 94 8.44 -7.93 -10.27
N SER A 95 8.79 -6.68 -10.65
CA SER A 95 7.99 -5.49 -10.31
C SER A 95 6.58 -5.60 -10.90
N PHE A 96 6.49 -5.95 -12.19
CA PHE A 96 5.23 -6.10 -12.91
C PHE A 96 4.41 -7.29 -12.38
N GLY A 97 5.07 -8.40 -12.05
CA GLY A 97 4.48 -9.58 -11.44
C GLY A 97 3.92 -9.31 -10.04
N LEU A 98 4.63 -8.58 -9.18
CA LEU A 98 4.13 -8.15 -7.86
C LEU A 98 2.95 -7.18 -7.98
N LEU A 99 2.94 -6.34 -9.00
CA LEU A 99 1.84 -5.43 -9.33
C LEU A 99 0.59 -6.22 -9.72
N ILE A 100 0.74 -7.19 -10.62
CA ILE A 100 -0.34 -8.07 -11.08
C ILE A 100 -0.84 -8.96 -9.94
N PHE A 101 0.06 -9.55 -9.15
CA PHE A 101 -0.31 -10.35 -7.99
C PHE A 101 -1.06 -9.53 -6.93
N SER A 102 -0.62 -8.30 -6.65
CA SER A 102 -1.33 -7.39 -5.74
C SER A 102 -2.69 -6.96 -6.30
N PHE A 103 -2.77 -6.72 -7.61
CA PHE A 103 -4.00 -6.35 -8.29
C PHE A 103 -5.03 -7.49 -8.23
N LEU A 104 -4.60 -8.73 -8.47
CA LEU A 104 -5.45 -9.92 -8.40
C LEU A 104 -5.80 -10.32 -6.96
N PHE A 105 -4.89 -10.14 -6.01
CA PHE A 105 -5.03 -10.69 -4.65
C PHE A 105 -5.54 -9.68 -3.60
N GLY A 106 -5.26 -8.39 -3.75
CA GLY A 106 -5.30 -7.45 -2.63
C GLY A 106 -6.28 -6.28 -2.73
N ILE A 107 -6.47 -5.70 -3.91
CA ILE A 107 -6.92 -4.30 -3.98
C ILE A 107 -8.45 -4.12 -4.00
N HIS A 108 -9.23 -5.03 -4.58
CA HIS A 108 -10.64 -4.70 -4.86
C HIS A 108 -11.69 -5.20 -3.83
N ARG A 109 -11.39 -6.20 -2.99
CA ARG A 109 -12.41 -6.75 -2.05
C ARG A 109 -12.14 -6.51 -0.56
N LYS A 110 -10.89 -6.44 -0.12
CA LYS A 110 -10.58 -6.37 1.33
C LYS A 110 -10.52 -4.96 1.90
N MET A 111 -10.16 -3.96 1.09
CA MET A 111 -10.01 -2.57 1.57
C MET A 111 -11.36 -1.86 1.75
N PHE A 112 -12.37 -2.18 0.92
CA PHE A 112 -13.69 -1.56 1.00
C PHE A 112 -14.63 -2.22 2.01
N ALA A 113 -14.41 -3.50 2.36
CA ALA A 113 -15.29 -4.24 3.26
C ALA A 113 -15.19 -3.77 4.72
N SER A 114 -14.01 -3.34 5.17
CA SER A 114 -13.82 -2.87 6.55
C SER A 114 -14.42 -1.47 6.76
N SER A 115 -14.19 -0.55 5.82
CA SER A 115 -14.69 0.83 5.92
C SER A 115 -16.22 0.91 5.78
N ILE A 116 -16.84 0.08 4.94
CA ILE A 116 -18.30 0.07 4.77
C ILE A 116 -19.03 -0.44 6.02
N ILE A 117 -18.49 -1.43 6.72
CA ILE A 117 -19.08 -1.99 7.94
C ILE A 117 -19.03 -0.96 9.07
N ILE A 118 -17.88 -0.33 9.27
CA ILE A 118 -17.70 0.73 10.27
C ILE A 118 -18.66 1.90 9.98
N ALA A 119 -18.76 2.35 8.73
CA ALA A 119 -19.68 3.42 8.35
C ALA A 119 -21.15 3.08 8.67
N ARG A 120 -21.58 1.83 8.45
CA ARG A 120 -22.93 1.37 8.80
C ARG A 120 -23.16 1.33 10.32
N PHE A 121 -22.16 0.96 11.11
CA PHE A 121 -22.25 1.05 12.57
C PHE A 121 -22.38 2.49 13.05
N HIS A 122 -21.59 3.41 12.50
CA HIS A 122 -21.70 4.83 12.84
C HIS A 122 -23.08 5.41 12.50
N TYR A 123 -23.68 4.98 11.39
CA TYR A 123 -25.05 5.38 11.04
C TYR A 123 -26.06 4.93 12.11
N ILE A 124 -26.03 3.65 12.49
CA ILE A 124 -26.93 3.10 13.52
C ILE A 124 -26.70 3.76 14.89
N LEU A 125 -25.45 3.95 15.29
CA LEU A 125 -25.09 4.61 16.56
C LEU A 125 -25.60 6.04 16.62
N ASN A 126 -25.54 6.76 15.50
CA ASN A 126 -25.98 8.14 15.43
C ASN A 126 -27.50 8.28 15.64
N ASP A 127 -28.31 7.30 15.24
CA ASP A 127 -29.75 7.26 15.51
C ASP A 127 -30.05 7.18 17.02
N TYR A 128 -29.15 6.58 17.81
CA TYR A 128 -29.25 6.50 19.26
C TYR A 128 -28.58 7.67 20.01
N ASN A 129 -28.16 8.73 19.30
CA ASN A 129 -27.31 9.80 19.85
C ASN A 129 -26.01 9.26 20.47
N MET A 130 -25.43 8.23 19.87
CA MET A 130 -24.14 7.67 20.25
C MET A 130 -23.15 7.80 19.08
N SER A 131 -21.86 7.75 19.39
CA SER A 131 -20.78 7.71 18.41
C SER A 131 -19.64 6.89 18.99
N CYS A 132 -18.88 6.16 18.18
CA CYS A 132 -17.66 5.53 18.66
C CYS A 132 -16.41 6.24 18.14
N ASP A 133 -15.31 6.12 18.87
CA ASP A 133 -13.98 6.56 18.44
C ASP A 133 -13.36 5.53 17.47
N SER A 134 -12.26 5.87 16.80
CA SER A 134 -11.56 4.96 15.87
C SER A 134 -11.05 3.67 16.53
N ASP A 135 -10.91 3.67 17.86
CA ASP A 135 -10.53 2.51 18.67
C ASP A 135 -11.74 1.64 19.09
N GLY A 136 -12.97 2.05 18.76
CA GLY A 136 -14.20 1.34 19.11
C GLY A 136 -14.81 1.70 20.47
N ARG A 137 -14.22 2.65 21.19
CA ARG A 137 -14.77 3.19 22.44
C ARG A 137 -16.07 3.94 22.17
N LEU A 138 -17.07 3.74 23.02
CA LEU A 138 -18.38 4.35 22.83
C LEU A 138 -18.48 5.71 23.54
N ILE A 139 -18.94 6.73 22.82
CA ILE A 139 -19.17 8.10 23.28
C ILE A 139 -20.66 8.40 23.17
N ILE A 140 -21.29 8.74 24.29
CA ILE A 140 -22.69 9.13 24.33
C ILE A 140 -22.77 10.64 24.05
N LYS A 141 -23.56 11.05 23.06
CA LYS A 141 -23.84 12.46 22.84
C LYS A 141 -24.96 12.90 23.78
N PRO A 142 -24.88 14.12 24.36
CA PRO A 142 -25.97 14.65 25.15
C PRO A 142 -27.23 14.74 24.28
N ARG A 143 -28.38 14.38 24.85
CA ARG A 143 -29.68 14.52 24.19
C ARG A 143 -29.83 15.99 23.76
N PRO A 144 -30.21 16.30 22.50
CA PRO A 144 -30.44 17.68 22.11
C PRO A 144 -31.55 18.23 23.01
N THR A 145 -31.17 19.12 23.93
CA THR A 145 -32.14 19.92 24.66
C THR A 145 -32.84 20.77 23.63
N THR A 146 -34.09 20.43 23.32
CA THR A 146 -35.00 21.35 22.65
C THR A 146 -35.10 22.56 23.57
N TYR A 147 -34.21 23.53 23.39
CA TYR A 147 -34.46 24.87 23.88
C TYR A 147 -35.71 25.30 23.14
N ILE A 148 -36.84 25.28 23.84
CA ILE A 148 -38.02 26.03 23.47
C ILE A 148 -37.59 27.50 23.56
N SER A 149 -36.85 27.95 22.56
CA SER A 149 -36.49 29.34 22.39
C SER A 149 -37.66 29.99 21.68
N GLY A 150 -38.60 30.47 22.50
CA GLY A 150 -39.39 31.65 22.21
C GLY A 150 -40.38 31.56 21.05
N GLY A 151 -41.63 31.32 21.40
CA GLY A 151 -42.79 31.72 20.61
C GLY A 151 -43.91 32.09 21.56
N LEU A 152 -43.92 33.38 21.93
CA LEU A 152 -44.94 34.19 22.61
C LEU A 152 -46.12 33.48 23.29
#